data_AF-A0AAP2DXF7-F1
#
_entry.id   AF-A0AAP2DXF7-F1
#
_cell.length_a   1.000
_cell.length_b   1.000
_cell.length_c   1.000
_cell.angle_alpha   90.00
_cell.angle_beta   90.00
_cell.angle_gamma   90.00
#
_symmetry.space_group_name_H-M   'P 1'
#
loop_
_entity.id
_entity.type
_entity.pdbx_description
1 polymer ?
#
loop_
_entity_poly.entity_id
_entity_poly.type
_entity_poly.pdbx_seq_one_letter_code
_entity_poly.pdbx_strand_id
1 'polypeptide(L)' 'MYRIISLLILVVDVLVIVDIVRSRMANERKILWVLVVVFLPLVGPILYYLLEKKR' A
#
# COMPACT_ATOMS: atom_id res chain seq x y z
N MET A 1 22.38 0.27 11.78
CA MET A 1 21.14 0.03 12.55
C MET A 1 19.85 0.33 11.75
N TYR A 2 19.85 0.26 10.40
CA TYR A 2 18.68 0.61 9.57
C TYR A 2 18.18 -0.51 8.65
N ARG A 3 18.93 -1.62 8.55
CA ARG A 3 18.63 -2.74 7.64
C ARG A 3 17.27 -3.40 7.89
N ILE A 4 16.86 -3.45 9.15
CA ILE A 4 15.61 -4.11 9.57
C ILE A 4 14.40 -3.25 9.20
N ILE A 5 14.53 -1.92 9.27
CA ILE A 5 13.45 -0.98 8.98
C ILE A 5 13.13 -1.00 7.47
N SER A 6 14.16 -1.02 6.61
CA SER A 6 13.96 -1.12 5.15
C SER A 6 13.26 -2.42 4.74
N LEU A 7 13.58 -3.53 5.41
CA LEU A 7 12.92 -4.82 5.23
C LEU A 7 11.46 -4.79 5.67
N LEU A 8 11.16 -4.17 6.81
CA LEU A 8 9.79 -3.99 7.30
C LEU A 8 8.94 -3.18 6.32
N ILE A 9 9.47 -2.07 5.79
CA ILE A 9 8.77 -1.23 4.80
C ILE A 9 8.42 -2.06 3.58
N LEU A 10 9.38 -2.83 3.05
CA LEU A 10 9.15 -3.68 1.88
C LEU A 10 8.07 -4.75 2.12
N VAL A 11 8.04 -5.34 3.33
CA VAL A 11 6.98 -6.30 3.70
C VAL A 11 5.62 -5.60 3.75
N VAL A 12 5.54 -4.41 4.34
CA VAL A 12 4.31 -3.62 4.42
C VAL A 12 3.80 -3.23 3.03
N ASP A 13 4.68 -2.78 2.14
CA ASP A 13 4.32 -2.44 0.75
C ASP A 13 3.71 -3.63 0.02
N VAL A 14 4.34 -4.82 0.12
CA VAL A 14 3.82 -6.03 -0.52
C VAL A 14 2.45 -6.42 0.05
N LEU A 15 2.28 -6.36 1.37
CA LEU A 15 1.00 -6.67 2.01
C LEU A 15 -0.12 -5.74 1.53
N VAL A 16 0.17 -4.45 1.42
CA VAL A 16 -0.81 -3.46 0.93
C VAL A 16 -1.13 -3.68 -0.55
N ILE A 17 -0.14 -3.95 -1.39
CA ILE A 17 -0.38 -4.24 -2.82
C ILE A 17 -1.25 -5.49 -2.97
N VAL A 18 -1.00 -6.55 -2.19
CA VAL A 18 -1.84 -7.75 -2.19
C VAL A 18 -3.27 -7.42 -1.76
N ASP A 19 -3.44 -6.58 -0.74
CA ASP A 19 -4.75 -6.15 -0.26
C ASP A 19 -5.51 -5.33 -1.33
N ILE A 20 -4.84 -4.38 -1.99
CA ILE A 20 -5.39 -3.59 -3.10
C ILE A 20 -5.85 -4.52 -4.24
N VAL A 21 -5.03 -5.50 -4.62
CA VAL A 21 -5.36 -6.42 -5.70
C VAL A 21 -6.53 -7.33 -5.32
N ARG A 22 -6.58 -7.81 -4.08
CA ARG A 22 -7.68 -8.64 -3.55
C ARG A 22 -8.97 -7.88 -3.30
N SER A 23 -8.90 -6.57 -3.17
CA SER A 23 -10.08 -5.77 -2.89
C SER A 23 -11.11 -5.83 -4.02
N ARG A 24 -12.38 -5.52 -3.73
CA ARG A 24 -13.45 -5.41 -4.75
C ARG A 24 -13.52 -4.02 -5.40
N MET A 25 -12.49 -3.19 -5.24
CA MET A 25 -12.46 -1.84 -5.82
C MET A 25 -12.42 -1.91 -7.35
N ALA A 26 -12.94 -0.87 -8.00
CA ALA A 26 -12.80 -0.69 -9.44
C ALA A 26 -11.31 -0.70 -9.84
N ASN A 27 -11.00 -1.28 -11.01
CA ASN A 27 -9.62 -1.43 -11.49
C ASN A 27 -8.86 -0.09 -11.55
N GLU A 28 -9.56 0.99 -11.90
CA GLU A 28 -9.02 2.36 -11.94
C GLU A 28 -8.46 2.79 -10.57
N ARG A 29 -9.23 2.55 -9.50
CA ARG A 29 -8.80 2.85 -8.12
C ARG A 29 -7.66 1.97 -7.67
N LYS A 30 -7.66 0.68 -8.04
CA LYS A 30 -6.55 -0.22 -7.73
C LYS A 30 -5.24 0.29 -8.31
N ILE A 31 -5.25 0.68 -9.58
CA ILE A 31 -4.05 1.20 -10.26
C ILE A 31 -3.54 2.47 -9.58
N LEU A 32 -4.44 3.41 -9.24
CA LEU A 32 -4.07 4.62 -8.50
C LEU A 32 -3.42 4.30 -7.16
N TRP A 33 -4.00 3.39 -6.38
CA TRP A 33 -3.47 3.00 -5.08
C TRP A 33 -2.11 2.30 -5.18
N VAL A 34 -1.93 1.41 -6.16
CA VAL A 34 -0.63 0.78 -6.43
C VAL A 34 0.41 1.84 -6.78
N LEU A 35 0.07 2.84 -7.62
CA LEU A 35 0.97 3.95 -7.93
C LEU A 35 1.38 4.72 -6.68
N VAL A 36 0.41 5.09 -5.82
CA VAL A 36 0.69 5.85 -4.59
C VAL A 36 1.61 5.06 -3.65
N VAL A 37 1.37 3.77 -3.47
CA VAL A 37 2.19 2.90 -2.60
C VAL A 37 3.61 2.76 -3.17
N VAL A 38 3.76 2.57 -4.48
CA VAL A 38 5.08 2.43 -5.13
C VAL A 38 5.88 3.73 -5.09
N PHE A 39 5.25 4.89 -5.31
CA PHE A 39 5.93 6.20 -5.27
C PHE A 39 6.17 6.70 -3.85
N LEU A 40 5.30 6.34 -2.90
CA LEU A 40 5.38 6.74 -1.49
C LEU A 40 5.31 5.49 -0.57
N PRO A 41 6.36 4.66 -0.48
CA PRO A 41 6.34 3.41 0.29
C PRO A 41 6.15 3.60 1.81
N LEU A 42 6.46 4.79 2.32
CA LEU A 42 6.24 5.11 3.74
C LEU A 42 4.82 5.60 4.04
N VAL A 43 4.26 6.42 3.15
CA VAL A 43 3.01 7.16 3.40
C VAL A 43 1.82 6.52 2.68
N GLY A 44 2.05 5.90 1.53
CA GLY A 44 1.05 5.23 0.71
C GLY A 44 0.31 4.11 1.44
N PRO A 45 0.99 3.16 2.11
CA PRO A 45 0.35 2.15 2.95
C PRO A 45 -0.56 2.74 4.04
N ILE A 46 -0.12 3.83 4.67
CA ILE A 46 -0.87 4.51 5.74
C ILE A 46 -2.12 5.16 5.16
N LEU A 47 -1.99 5.88 4.04
CA LEU A 47 -3.11 6.50 3.35
C LEU A 47 -4.12 5.46 2.86
N TYR A 48 -3.65 4.34 2.31
CA TYR A 48 -4.50 3.24 1.87
C TYR A 48 -5.36 2.72 3.04
N TYR A 49 -4.73 2.43 4.17
CA TYR A 49 -5.45 1.99 5.35
C TYR A 49 -6.41 3.04 5.90
N LEU A 50 -6.10 4.34 5.80
CA LEU A 50 -6.93 5.40 6.37
C LEU A 50 -8.15 5.73 5.51
N LEU A 51 -7.96 5.80 4.19
CA LEU A 51 -8.98 6.22 3.24
C LEU A 51 -9.82 5.05 2.75
N GLU A 52 -9.19 3.88 2.56
CA GLU A 52 -9.81 2.77 1.88
C GLU A 52 -10.43 1.76 2.86
N LYS A 53 -9.81 1.49 4.02
CA LYS A 53 -10.43 0.63 5.06
C LYS A 53 -11.67 1.25 5.71
N LYS A 54 -11.92 2.55 5.48
CA LYS A 54 -13.05 3.28 6.04
C LYS A 54 -14.32 3.21 5.18
N ARG A 55 -14.27 2.53 4.04
CA ARG A 55 -15.41 2.25 3.15
C ARG A 55 -15.68 0.75 3.07
#